data_AF-C6E568-F1
#
_entry.id   AF-C6E568-F1
#
_cell.length_a   1.000
_cell.length_b   1.000
_cell.length_c   1.000
_cell.angle_alpha   90.00
_cell.angle_beta   90.00
_cell.angle_gamma   90.00
#
_symmetry.space_group_name_H-M   'P 1'
#
loop_
_entity.id
_entity.type
_entity.pdbx_description
1 polymer ?
#
loop_
_entity_poly.entity_id
_entity_poly.type
_entity_poly.pdbx_seq_one_letter_code
_entity_poly.pdbx_strand_id
1 'polypeptide(L)' 'MAEREEISKKHPCADCTFCQWCSDDRCRMCRGKKGCGKKLSSAEQIALYESLNEPEKK' A
#
# COMPACT_ATOMS: atom_id res chain seq x y z
N MET A 1 18.65 -19.46 -16.37
CA MET A 1 17.61 -19.91 -15.41
C MET A 1 17.78 -19.02 -14.19
N ALA A 2 16.91 -18.04 -13.96
CA ALA A 2 17.12 -17.03 -12.93
C ALA A 2 16.92 -17.64 -11.54
N GLU A 3 18.03 -17.89 -10.85
CA GLU A 3 18.05 -18.22 -9.42
C GLU A 3 17.53 -17.00 -8.68
N ARG A 4 16.24 -17.03 -8.32
CA ARG A 4 15.63 -16.01 -7.48
C ARG A 4 16.18 -16.27 -6.08
N GLU A 5 17.27 -15.58 -5.73
CA GLU A 5 17.71 -15.47 -4.35
C GLU A 5 16.50 -15.02 -3.52
N GLU A 6 15.92 -15.97 -2.81
CA GLU A 6 14.89 -15.73 -1.82
C GLU A 6 15.62 -15.09 -0.64
N ILE A 7 15.82 -13.76 -0.73
CA ILE A 7 16.31 -12.95 0.38
C ILE A 7 15.50 -13.37 1.60
N SER A 8 16.14 -13.98 2.60
CA SER A 8 15.49 -14.58 3.77
C SER A 8 14.66 -13.53 4.52
N LYS A 9 13.39 -13.37 4.11
CA LYS A 9 12.44 -12.50 4.78
C LYS A 9 11.95 -13.22 6.02
N LYS A 10 11.73 -12.45 7.09
CA LYS A 10 11.08 -12.95 8.31
C LYS A 10 9.70 -13.56 8.02
N HIS A 11 9.01 -13.06 7.00
CA HIS A 11 7.70 -13.54 6.55
C HIS A 11 7.62 -13.56 5.01
N PRO A 12 6.81 -14.44 4.41
CA PRO A 12 6.62 -14.52 2.96
C PRO A 12 5.67 -13.42 2.44
N CYS A 13 5.84 -12.17 2.89
CA CYS A 13 5.02 -11.06 2.43
C CYS A 13 5.60 -10.42 1.16
N ALA A 14 4.71 -10.17 0.18
CA ALA A 14 5.06 -9.54 -1.09
C ALA A 14 5.44 -8.06 -0.90
N ASP A 15 4.78 -7.37 0.02
CA ASP A 15 4.95 -5.94 0.30
C ASP A 15 6.21 -5.59 1.10
N CYS A 16 6.95 -6.60 1.59
CA CYS A 16 8.24 -6.37 2.26
C CYS A 16 9.38 -6.52 1.25
N THR A 17 9.92 -5.39 0.79
CA THR A 17 11.00 -5.35 -0.21
C THR A 17 12.40 -5.28 0.42
N PHE A 18 12.52 -4.79 1.66
CA PHE A 18 13.77 -4.70 2.41
C PHE A 18 13.57 -5.20 3.85
N CYS A 19 13.61 -6.52 4.05
CA CYS A 19 13.40 -7.10 5.37
C CYS A 19 14.59 -6.81 6.29
N GLN A 20 14.37 -5.97 7.31
CA GLN A 20 15.35 -5.65 8.35
C GLN A 20 15.13 -6.46 9.64
N TRP A 21 14.33 -7.53 9.60
CA TRP A 21 14.07 -8.37 10.79
C TRP A 21 13.48 -7.61 11.99
N CYS A 22 12.64 -6.62 11.72
CA CYS A 22 11.97 -5.83 12.76
C CYS A 22 10.96 -6.64 13.60
N SER A 23 10.58 -6.09 14.75
CA SER A 23 9.49 -6.62 15.59
C SER A 23 8.19 -6.78 14.81
N ASP A 24 7.30 -7.68 15.25
CA ASP A 24 6.03 -7.95 14.56
C ASP A 24 5.17 -6.68 14.39
N ASP A 25 5.15 -5.82 15.40
CA ASP A 25 4.43 -4.54 15.36
C ASP A 25 4.84 -3.64 14.19
N ARG A 26 6.15 -3.48 13.96
CA ARG A 26 6.67 -2.75 12.80
C ARG A 26 6.44 -3.52 11.50
N CYS A 27 6.48 -4.85 11.54
CA CYS A 27 6.23 -5.69 10.36
C CYS A 27 4.76 -5.61 9.90
N ARG A 28 3.81 -5.39 10.81
CA ARG A 28 2.39 -5.15 10.49
C ARG A 28 2.20 -3.93 9.58
N MET A 29 3.08 -2.93 9.61
CA MET A 29 3.05 -1.80 8.66
C MET A 29 3.42 -2.22 7.23
N CYS A 30 4.38 -3.14 7.08
CA CYS A 30 4.72 -3.71 5.77
C CYS A 30 3.62 -4.65 5.28
N ARG A 31 3.07 -5.50 6.16
CA ARG A 31 2.03 -6.50 5.83
C ARG A 31 0.62 -5.91 5.69
N GLY A 32 0.36 -4.76 6.31
CA GLY A 32 -0.94 -4.11 6.38
C GLY A 32 -1.23 -3.18 5.21
N LYS A 33 -0.24 -2.90 4.34
CA LYS A 33 -0.44 -2.15 3.11
C LYS A 33 -1.13 -3.02 2.05
N LYS A 34 -2.39 -3.39 2.27
CA LYS A 34 -3.31 -3.78 1.19
C LYS A 34 -3.71 -2.53 0.42
N GLY A 35 -2.77 -1.99 -0.35
CA GLY A 35 -2.98 -0.81 -1.15
C GLY A 35 -2.46 0.45 -0.48
N CYS A 36 -1.33 0.94 -0.98
CA CYS A 36 -1.47 2.29 -1.51
C CYS A 36 -2.52 2.16 -2.62
N GLY A 37 -3.74 2.64 -2.40
CA GLY A 37 -4.68 2.82 -3.51
C GLY A 37 -3.96 3.50 -4.66
N LYS A 38 -4.32 3.15 -5.90
CA LYS A 38 -3.72 3.76 -7.10
C LYS A 38 -3.60 5.27 -6.85
N LYS A 39 -2.39 5.82 -6.97
CA LYS A 39 -2.21 7.27 -6.83
C LYS A 39 -3.08 7.90 -7.91
N LEU A 40 -4.17 8.54 -7.49
CA LEU A 40 -5.07 9.26 -8.36
C LEU A 40 -4.31 10.40 -9.02
N SER A 41 -4.59 10.67 -10.28
CA SER A 41 -4.18 11.92 -10.92
C SER A 41 -4.79 13.11 -10.17
N SER A 42 -4.21 14.30 -10.29
CA SER A 42 -4.78 15.53 -9.71
C SER A 42 -6.24 15.72 -10.14
N ALA A 43 -6.57 15.44 -11.40
CA ALA A 43 -7.94 15.47 -11.91
C ALA A 43 -8.87 14.46 -11.22
N GLU A 44 -8.40 13.23 -11.01
CA GLU A 44 -9.17 12.18 -10.31
C GLU A 44 -9.38 12.53 -8.83
N GLN A 45 -8.40 13.16 -8.19
CA GLN A 45 -8.52 13.63 -6.80
C GLN A 45 -9.56 14.74 -6.67
N ILE A 46 -9.58 15.70 -7.61
CA ILE A 46 -10.56 16.79 -7.63
C ILE A 46 -11.97 16.23 -7.81
N ALA A 47 -12.18 15.35 -8.80
CA ALA A 47 -13.48 14.74 -9.06
C ALA A 47 -14.00 13.93 -7.85
N LEU A 48 -13.12 13.16 -7.19
CA LEU A 48 -13.47 12.44 -5.97
C LEU A 48 -13.89 13.40 -4.86
N TYR A 49 -13.13 14.48 -4.64
CA TYR A 49 -13.48 15.50 -3.65
C TYR A 49 -14.83 16.12 -3.93
N GLU A 50 -15.09 16.53 -5.17
CA GLU A 50 -16.39 17.12 -5.56
C GLU A 50 -17.52 16.15 -5.24
N SER A 51 -17.44 14.89 -5.68
CA SER A 51 -18.49 13.88 -5.44
C SER A 51 -18.79 13.62 -3.96
N LEU A 52 -17.76 13.64 -3.11
CA LEU A 52 -17.91 13.41 -1.66
C LEU A 52 -18.50 14.63 -0.94
N ASN A 53 -18.38 15.82 -1.52
CA ASN A 53 -18.77 17.09 -0.91
C ASN A 53 -19.91 17.79 -1.67
N GLU A 54 -20.58 17.10 -2.61
CA GLU A 54 -21.75 17.65 -3.27
C GLU A 54 -22.83 17.95 -2.21
N PRO A 55 -23.32 19.20 -2.11
CA PRO A 55 -24.41 19.50 -1.20
C PRO A 55 -25.65 18.74 -1.64
N GLU A 56 -26.35 18.12 -0.69
CA GLU A 56 -27.63 17.47 -0.95
C GLU A 56 -28.56 18.46 -1.65
N LYS A 57 -28.93 18.15 -2.90
CA LYS A 57 -29.86 18.98 -3.67
C LYS A 57 -31.23 18.90 -2.97
N LYS A 58 -31.58 19.97 -2.28
CA LYS A 58 -32.92 20.17 -1.70
C LYS A 58 -33.95 20.44 -2.77
#